data_AF-A0A1V6C9X7-F1
#
_entry.id   AF-A0A1V6C9X7-F1
#
_cell.length_a   1.000
_cell.length_b   1.000
_cell.length_c   1.000
_cell.angle_alpha   90.00
_cell.angle_beta   90.00
_cell.angle_gamma   90.00
#
_symmetry.space_group_name_H-M   'P 1'
#
loop_
_entity.id
_entity.type
_entity.pdbx_description
1 polymer ?
#
loop_
_entity_poly.entity_id
_entity_poly.type
_entity_poly.pdbx_seq_one_letter_code
_entity_poly.pdbx_strand_id
1 'polypeptide(L)'
;MEIREKVIVPLGYGKFVRADKIIALEPIIDNRGPGRRTIVFVEQMPNPVIASRTEQAILENIVQTPKEVLEATTALELLRDLLDDISQVGPMLRKSIKKEAALDLDQFERKIKEILGGARQAHD
;
A
#
# COMPACT_ATOMS: atom_id res chain seq x y z
N MET A 1 -2.33 17.01 -2.91
CA MET A 1 -2.82 15.62 -3.00
C MET A 1 -2.30 15.06 -4.30
N GLU A 2 -1.62 13.92 -4.25
CA GLU A 2 -1.12 13.26 -5.46
C GLU A 2 -2.07 12.11 -5.84
N ILE A 3 -2.36 11.99 -7.13
CA ILE A 3 -3.20 10.91 -7.64
C ILE A 3 -2.31 9.69 -7.87
N ARG A 4 -2.70 8.55 -7.31
CA ARG A 4 -1.97 7.31 -7.53
C ARG A 4 -2.26 6.77 -8.92
N GLU A 5 -1.23 6.72 -9.76
CA GLU A 5 -1.35 6.14 -11.09
C GLU A 5 -1.56 4.61 -11.01
N LYS A 6 -2.36 4.06 -11.93
CA LYS A 6 -2.58 2.61 -12.09
C LYS A 6 -3.35 1.91 -10.95
N VAL A 7 -3.99 2.64 -10.05
CA VAL A 7 -4.84 2.06 -8.99
C VAL A 7 -6.27 1.88 -9.49
N ILE A 8 -6.87 0.73 -9.16
CA ILE A 8 -8.30 0.49 -9.40
C ILE A 8 -9.10 0.97 -8.18
N VAL A 9 -10.05 1.87 -8.44
CA VAL A 9 -10.94 2.44 -7.44
C VAL A 9 -12.32 1.79 -7.54
N PRO A 10 -12.79 1.10 -6.48
CA PRO A 10 -14.14 0.56 -6.45
C PRO A 10 -15.15 1.68 -6.26
N LEU A 11 -16.17 1.71 -7.12
CA LEU A 11 -17.29 2.66 -7.08
C LEU A 11 -18.56 2.05 -6.44
N GLY A 12 -18.52 0.77 -6.07
CA GLY A 12 -19.64 0.00 -5.51
C GLY A 12 -20.41 -0.80 -6.58
N TYR A 13 -21.10 -1.86 -6.15
CA TYR A 13 -21.85 -2.78 -7.02
C TYR A 13 -21.05 -3.30 -8.22
N GLY A 14 -19.80 -3.69 -8.01
CA GLY A 14 -18.93 -4.26 -9.05
C GLY A 14 -18.45 -3.27 -10.11
N LYS A 15 -18.64 -1.95 -9.90
CA LYS A 15 -18.09 -0.91 -10.78
C LYS A 15 -16.69 -0.52 -10.32
N PHE A 16 -15.78 -0.41 -11.27
CA PHE A 16 -14.39 -0.08 -11.02
C PHE A 16 -13.89 0.89 -12.09
N VAL A 17 -13.03 1.81 -11.68
CA VAL A 17 -12.38 2.78 -12.57
C VAL A 17 -10.92 2.91 -12.20
N ARG A 18 -10.09 3.39 -13.12
CA ARG A 18 -8.72 3.78 -12.81
C ARG A 18 -8.69 5.13 -12.11
N ALA A 19 -7.92 5.24 -11.03
CA ALA A 19 -7.77 6.48 -10.25
C ALA A 19 -7.30 7.65 -11.13
N ASP A 20 -6.28 7.43 -11.97
CA ASP A 20 -5.70 8.43 -12.89
C ASP A 20 -6.60 8.84 -14.05
N LYS A 21 -7.79 8.24 -14.16
CA LYS A 21 -8.80 8.57 -15.18
C LYS A 21 -10.01 9.27 -14.60
N ILE A 22 -10.14 9.40 -13.29
CA ILE A 22 -11.21 10.19 -12.67
C ILE A 22 -10.85 11.67 -12.80
N ILE A 23 -11.68 12.43 -13.51
CA ILE A 23 -11.46 13.86 -13.75
C ILE A 23 -12.35 14.77 -12.88
N ALA A 24 -13.47 14.25 -12.36
CA ALA A 24 -14.32 14.97 -11.42
C ALA A 24 -15.21 14.01 -10.59
N LEU A 25 -15.62 14.47 -9.41
CA LEU A 25 -16.57 13.82 -8.52
C LEU A 25 -17.66 14.83 -8.12
N GLU A 26 -18.92 14.47 -8.32
CA GLU A 26 -20.06 15.32 -7.95
C GLU A 26 -21.02 14.55 -7.02
N PRO A 27 -21.22 14.97 -5.77
CA PRO A 27 -22.17 14.34 -4.87
C PRO A 27 -23.61 14.48 -5.39
N ILE A 28 -24.39 13.39 -5.29
CA ILE A 28 -25.82 13.41 -5.65
C ILE A 28 -26.63 13.83 -4.42
N ILE A 29 -27.16 15.05 -4.46
CA ILE A 29 -27.97 15.63 -3.38
C ILE A 29 -29.46 15.28 -3.59
N ASP A 30 -30.00 15.61 -4.77
CA ASP A 30 -31.41 15.41 -5.10
C ASP A 30 -31.67 14.09 -5.84
N ASN A 31 -32.90 13.58 -5.75
CA ASN A 31 -33.33 12.34 -6.40
C ASN A 31 -32.43 11.14 -6.09
N ARG A 32 -31.98 11.06 -4.84
CA ARG A 32 -31.05 10.06 -4.34
C ARG A 32 -31.70 8.68 -4.26
N GLY A 33 -31.80 8.00 -5.39
CA GLY A 33 -32.24 6.61 -5.47
C GLY A 33 -31.29 5.64 -4.75
N PRO A 34 -31.68 4.35 -4.61
CA PRO A 34 -30.84 3.34 -3.98
C PRO A 34 -29.46 3.25 -4.63
N GLY A 35 -28.40 3.29 -3.81
CA GLY A 35 -27.03 3.18 -4.30
C GLY A 35 -26.55 4.35 -5.18
N ARG A 36 -27.25 5.48 -5.22
CA ARG A 36 -26.79 6.68 -5.93
C ARG A 36 -26.18 7.64 -4.92
N ARG A 37 -24.87 7.86 -5.01
CA ARG A 37 -24.11 8.67 -4.05
C ARG A 37 -23.29 9.74 -4.74
N THR A 38 -22.57 9.39 -5.80
CA THR A 38 -21.65 10.31 -6.49
C THR A 38 -21.67 10.03 -7.99
N ILE A 39 -21.64 11.09 -8.79
CA ILE A 39 -21.41 11.06 -10.23
C ILE A 39 -19.89 11.12 -10.44
N VAL A 40 -19.34 10.13 -11.11
CA VAL A 40 -17.89 10.01 -11.36
C VAL A 40 -17.63 10.25 -12.83
N PHE A 41 -16.92 11.33 -13.14
CA PHE A 41 -16.53 11.67 -14.50
C PHE A 41 -15.19 10.99 -14.80
N VAL A 42 -15.15 10.21 -15.88
CA VAL A 42 -13.98 9.44 -16.29
C VAL A 42 -13.53 9.92 -17.65
N GLU A 43 -12.22 10.12 -17.81
CA GLU A 43 -11.60 10.53 -19.06
C GLU A 43 -12.03 9.58 -20.20
N GLN A 44 -12.35 10.17 -21.37
CA GLN A 44 -12.77 9.45 -22.59
C GLN A 44 -14.07 8.63 -22.47
N MET A 45 -14.82 8.70 -21.36
CA MET A 45 -16.16 8.13 -21.27
C MET A 45 -17.23 9.18 -21.62
N PRO A 46 -18.20 8.84 -22.51
CA PRO A 46 -19.23 9.79 -22.92
C PRO A 46 -20.27 10.08 -21.83
N ASN A 47 -20.44 9.15 -20.88
CA ASN A 47 -21.39 9.28 -19.77
C ASN A 47 -20.68 9.03 -18.44
N PRO A 48 -21.00 9.78 -17.38
CA PRO A 48 -20.40 9.55 -16.08
C PRO A 48 -20.92 8.25 -15.44
N VAL A 49 -20.10 7.70 -14.54
CA VAL A 49 -20.45 6.49 -13.78
C VAL A 49 -21.12 6.90 -12.48
N ILE A 50 -22.32 6.38 -12.22
CA ILE A 50 -22.99 6.57 -10.94
C ILE A 50 -22.42 5.58 -9.92
N ALA A 51 -21.72 6.11 -8.93
CA ALA A 51 -21.15 5.37 -7.82
C ALA A 51 -22.12 5.28 -6.64
N SER A 52 -21.97 4.19 -5.89
CA SER A 52 -22.68 3.93 -4.64
C SER A 52 -21.84 4.23 -3.41
N ARG A 53 -20.70 4.89 -3.61
CA ARG A 53 -19.80 5.40 -2.59
C ARG A 53 -19.80 6.93 -2.64
N THR A 54 -19.53 7.56 -1.51
CA THR A 54 -19.39 9.02 -1.42
C THR A 54 -18.14 9.50 -2.13
N GLU A 55 -18.12 10.78 -2.50
CA GLU A 55 -16.98 11.46 -3.10
C GLU A 55 -15.77 11.39 -2.18
N GLN A 56 -15.96 11.54 -0.87
CA GLN A 56 -14.88 11.41 0.11
C GLN A 56 -14.28 10.00 0.12
N ALA A 57 -15.12 8.96 0.16
CA ALA A 57 -14.63 7.58 0.14
C ALA A 57 -13.91 7.23 -1.17
N ILE A 58 -14.35 7.79 -2.30
CA ILE A 58 -13.69 7.64 -3.59
C ILE A 58 -12.34 8.38 -3.58
N LEU A 59 -12.31 9.63 -3.09
CA LEU A 59 -11.12 10.46 -3.01
C LEU A 59 -10.03 9.79 -2.16
N GLU A 60 -10.38 9.26 -0.99
CA GLU A 60 -9.46 8.49 -0.14
C GLU A 60 -8.82 7.33 -0.91
N ASN A 61 -9.57 6.61 -1.74
CA ASN A 61 -9.02 5.52 -2.55
C ASN A 61 -8.10 6.01 -3.69
N ILE A 62 -8.34 7.21 -4.22
CA ILE A 62 -7.51 7.83 -5.27
C ILE A 62 -6.16 8.29 -4.70
N VAL A 63 -6.16 8.83 -3.47
CA VAL A 63 -5.00 9.53 -2.91
C VAL A 63 -4.24 8.77 -1.83
N GLN A 64 -4.88 7.84 -1.10
CA GLN A 64 -4.21 7.12 -0.02
C GLN A 64 -3.44 5.92 -0.55
N THR A 65 -2.21 5.79 -0.09
CA THR A 65 -1.44 4.56 -0.21
C THR A 65 -2.14 3.47 0.62
N PRO A 66 -2.30 2.23 0.10
CA PRO A 66 -3.00 1.18 0.81
C PRO A 66 -2.28 0.91 2.12
N LYS A 67 -3.04 0.64 3.18
CA LYS A 67 -2.50 0.42 4.53
C LYS A 67 -1.43 -0.68 4.52
N GLU A 68 -1.64 -1.72 3.74
CA GLU A 68 -0.73 -2.87 3.60
C GLU A 68 0.62 -2.45 3.01
N VAL A 69 0.64 -1.47 2.10
CA VAL A 69 1.88 -0.95 1.51
C VAL A 69 2.62 -0.08 2.53
N LEU A 70 1.90 0.73 3.31
CA LEU A 70 2.49 1.48 4.43
C LEU A 70 3.11 0.53 5.46
N GLU A 71 2.35 -0.46 5.92
CA GLU A 71 2.79 -1.44 6.92
C GLU A 71 4.00 -2.24 6.41
N ALA A 72 3.99 -2.66 5.14
CA ALA A 72 5.13 -3.32 4.52
C ALA A 72 6.36 -2.41 4.48
N THR A 73 6.19 -1.13 4.16
CA THR A 73 7.29 -0.15 4.14
C THR A 73 7.90 0.01 5.53
N THR A 74 7.08 0.24 6.56
CA THR A 74 7.53 0.33 7.95
C THR A 74 8.22 -0.95 8.43
N ALA A 75 7.68 -2.12 8.07
CA ALA A 75 8.30 -3.40 8.42
C ALA A 75 9.68 -3.56 7.76
N LEU A 76 9.83 -3.18 6.49
CA LEU A 76 11.10 -3.24 5.77
C LEU A 76 12.13 -2.24 6.33
N GLU A 77 11.69 -1.06 6.77
CA GLU A 77 12.55 -0.10 7.48
C GLU A 77 13.08 -0.68 8.79
N LEU A 78 12.19 -1.23 9.63
CA LEU A 78 12.58 -1.90 10.87
C LEU A 78 13.57 -3.05 10.62
N LEU A 79 13.37 -3.83 9.56
CA LEU A 79 14.28 -4.91 9.18
C LEU A 79 15.66 -4.39 8.77
N ARG A 80 15.75 -3.22 8.13
CA ARG A 80 17.03 -2.59 7.80
C ARG A 80 17.76 -2.15 9.06
N ASP A 81 17.07 -1.47 9.97
CA ASP A 81 17.64 -1.03 11.24
C ASP A 81 18.16 -2.23 12.06
N LEU A 82 17.35 -3.30 12.15
CA LEU A 82 17.75 -4.53 12.80
C LEU A 82 18.95 -5.20 12.13
N LEU A 83 19.01 -5.18 10.80
CA LEU A 83 20.14 -5.73 10.05
C LEU A 83 21.44 -4.97 10.38
N ASP A 84 21.36 -3.64 10.43
CA ASP A 84 22.48 -2.79 10.76
C ASP A 84 22.96 -3.08 12.19
N ASP A 85 22.06 -3.16 13.17
CA ASP A 85 22.38 -3.51 14.56
C ASP A 85 23.04 -4.90 14.67
N ILE A 86 22.47 -5.91 14.00
CA ILE A 86 23.05 -7.27 13.99
C ILE A 86 24.45 -7.24 13.35
N SER A 87 24.64 -6.48 12.27
CA SER A 87 25.92 -6.40 11.55
C SER A 87 27.07 -5.88 12.42
N GLN A 88 26.77 -5.02 13.41
CA GLN A 88 27.75 -4.49 14.36
C GLN A 88 28.17 -5.50 15.44
N VAL A 89 27.43 -6.59 15.63
CA VAL A 89 27.75 -7.59 16.66
C VAL A 89 29.00 -8.38 16.23
N GLY A 90 30.08 -8.24 16.99
CA GLY A 90 31.34 -8.95 16.73
C GLY A 90 31.26 -10.48 16.91
N PRO A 91 32.21 -11.23 16.32
CA PRO A 91 32.14 -12.70 16.20
C PRO A 91 32.11 -13.45 17.55
N MET A 92 32.74 -12.89 18.60
CA MET A 92 32.72 -13.48 19.94
C MET A 92 31.33 -13.42 20.57
N LEU A 93 30.63 -12.28 20.45
CA LEU A 93 29.28 -12.11 20.98
C LEU A 93 28.27 -12.95 20.19
N ARG A 94 28.41 -13.03 18.86
CA ARG A 94 27.57 -13.92 18.02
C ARG A 94 27.63 -15.38 18.48
N LYS A 95 28.83 -15.90 18.73
CA LYS A 95 29.02 -17.27 19.25
C LYS A 95 28.40 -17.46 20.63
N SER A 96 28.57 -16.47 21.52
CA SER A 96 27.99 -16.51 22.87
C SER A 96 26.46 -16.52 22.82
N ILE A 97 25.83 -15.59 22.08
CA ILE A 97 24.38 -15.49 21.92
C ILE A 97 23.78 -16.78 21.33
N LYS A 98 24.45 -17.36 20.32
CA LYS A 98 24.01 -18.63 19.73
C LYS A 98 24.04 -19.79 20.74
N LYS A 99 25.04 -19.82 21.62
CA LYS A 99 25.20 -20.88 22.63
C LYS A 99 24.24 -20.71 23.81
N GLU A 100 24.12 -19.49 24.33
CA GLU A 100 23.40 -19.22 25.58
C GLU A 100 21.90 -18.94 25.36
N ALA A 101 21.52 -18.38 24.20
CA ALA A 101 20.14 -18.00 23.89
C ALA A 101 19.53 -18.77 22.71
N ALA A 102 20.27 -19.74 22.13
CA ALA A 102 19.86 -20.49 20.94
C ALA A 102 19.48 -19.59 19.73
N LEU A 103 20.03 -18.36 19.68
CA LEU A 103 19.72 -17.36 18.67
C LEU A 103 20.87 -17.22 17.66
N ASP A 104 20.67 -17.67 16.44
CA ASP A 104 21.68 -17.62 15.37
C ASP A 104 21.60 -16.32 14.57
N LEU A 105 22.34 -15.30 15.00
CA LEU A 105 22.38 -13.99 14.35
C LEU A 105 22.84 -14.06 12.88
N ASP A 106 23.71 -15.00 12.51
CA ASP A 106 24.14 -15.16 11.12
C ASP A 106 22.98 -15.66 10.24
N GLN A 107 22.13 -16.54 10.79
CA GLN A 107 20.93 -17.00 10.09
C GLN A 107 19.90 -15.88 9.92
N PHE A 108 19.67 -15.07 10.96
CA PHE A 108 18.77 -13.93 10.87
C PHE A 108 19.27 -12.90 9.85
N GLU A 109 20.55 -12.57 9.88
CA GLU A 109 21.17 -11.64 8.95
C GLU A 109 20.96 -12.07 7.48
N ARG A 110 21.15 -13.36 7.17
CA ARG A 110 20.89 -13.91 5.83
C ARG A 110 19.43 -13.79 5.41
N LYS A 111 18.50 -14.20 6.27
CA LYS A 111 17.04 -14.14 5.98
C LYS A 111 16.57 -12.70 5.77
N ILE A 112 17.05 -11.76 6.58
CA ILE A 112 16.69 -10.35 6.44
C ILE A 112 17.23 -9.79 5.11
N LYS A 113 18.48 -10.12 4.76
CA LYS A 113 19.06 -9.75 3.45
C LYS A 113 18.28 -10.32 2.26
N GLU A 114 17.79 -11.56 2.35
CA GLU A 114 16.94 -12.17 1.32
C GLU A 114 15.62 -11.41 1.16
N ILE A 115 14.93 -11.08 2.26
CA ILE A 115 13.67 -10.33 2.24
C ILE A 115 13.88 -8.93 1.65
N LEU A 116 14.90 -8.20 2.12
CA LEU A 116 15.23 -6.86 1.64
C LEU A 116 15.73 -6.86 0.18
N GLY A 117 16.43 -7.92 -0.25
CA GLY A 117 16.91 -8.10 -1.62
C GLY A 117 15.79 -8.43 -2.61
N GLY A 118 14.82 -9.26 -2.21
CA GLY A 118 13.61 -9.54 -3.00
C GLY A 118 12.72 -8.30 -3.18
N ALA A 119 12.62 -7.44 -2.16
CA ALA A 119 11.90 -6.17 -2.26
C ALA A 119 12.49 -5.20 -3.30
N ARG A 120 13.79 -5.31 -3.61
CA ARG A 120 14.47 -4.47 -4.61
C ARG A 120 14.13 -4.85 -6.05
N GLN A 121 13.69 -6.09 -6.31
CA GLN A 121 13.32 -6.58 -7.64
C GLN A 121 11.85 -6.36 -8.00
N ALA A 122 10.98 -6.03 -7.03
CA ALA A 122 9.56 -5.79 -7.26
C ALA A 122 9.21 -4.33 -7.63
N HIS A 123 10.21 -3.44 -7.60
CA HIS A 123 10.05 -2.00 -7.84
C HIS A 123 10.70 -1.51 -9.15
N ASP A 124 11.31 -2.40 -9.94
CA ASP A 124 11.79 -2.17 -11.31
C ASP A 124 10.82 -2.81 -12.33
#